data_AF-A0A2A2QMD9-F1
#
_entry.id   AF-A0A2A2QMD9-F1
#
_cell.length_a   1.000
_cell.length_b   1.000
_cell.length_c   1.000
_cell.angle_alpha   90.00
_cell.angle_beta   90.00
_cell.angle_gamma   90.00
#
_symmetry.space_group_name_H-M   'P 1'
#
loop_
_entity.id
_entity.type
_entity.pdbx_description
1 polymer ?
#
loop_
_entity_poly.entity_id
_entity_poly.type
_entity_poly.pdbx_seq_one_letter_code
_entity_poly.pdbx_strand_id
1 'polypeptide(L)'
;MMDLDQSRALRVESPDSPLELPELEICERYEKIFTAAVNDVLRENMLTPQILPNGTITLRDRHRDADKVLELGFPLWVRYRNSNGMLGRIRISGWQKQTRIGDVFIQPGDLIFADIDGVIVVPRAICVPVLLRAEEIANGESQLKKWLKEGMSATEIAKRGRYF
;
A
#
# COMPACT_ATOMS: atom_id res chain seq x y z
N MET A 1 4.46 -9.46 -19.52
CA MET A 1 3.00 -9.70 -19.51
C MET A 1 2.63 -10.12 -18.11
N MET A 2 1.61 -9.48 -17.53
CA MET A 2 1.17 -9.59 -16.14
C MET A 2 0.81 -11.05 -15.78
N ASP A 3 1.41 -11.61 -14.73
CA ASP A 3 1.00 -12.93 -14.22
C ASP A 3 -0.11 -12.76 -13.16
N LEU A 4 -1.33 -12.49 -13.64
CA LEU A 4 -2.51 -12.44 -12.79
C LEU A 4 -2.74 -13.75 -12.02
N ASP A 5 -2.26 -14.87 -12.57
CA ASP A 5 -2.40 -16.17 -11.95
C ASP A 5 -1.46 -16.30 -10.75
N GLN A 6 -0.24 -15.76 -10.82
CA GLN A 6 0.66 -15.64 -9.67
C GLN A 6 0.06 -14.78 -8.55
N SER A 7 -0.50 -13.61 -8.90
CA SER A 7 -1.16 -12.71 -7.93
C SER A 7 -2.35 -13.38 -7.24
N ARG A 8 -3.10 -14.23 -7.97
CA ARG A 8 -4.19 -15.03 -7.42
C ARG A 8 -3.68 -16.22 -6.59
N ALA A 9 -2.59 -16.86 -6.98
CA ALA A 9 -2.01 -18.00 -6.28
C ALA A 9 -1.50 -17.63 -4.87
N LEU A 10 -0.91 -16.44 -4.71
CA LEU A 10 -0.51 -15.90 -3.39
C LEU A 10 -1.70 -15.59 -2.46
N ARG A 11 -2.89 -15.58 -3.02
CA ARG A 11 -4.17 -15.25 -2.40
C ARG A 11 -5.06 -16.50 -2.39
N VAL A 12 -4.48 -17.64 -2.03
CA VAL A 12 -5.25 -18.88 -1.82
C VAL A 12 -5.30 -19.22 -0.33
N GLU A 13 -4.48 -18.54 0.48
CA GLU A 13 -4.41 -18.74 1.92
C GLU A 13 -5.67 -18.24 2.64
N SER A 14 -5.96 -18.87 3.78
CA SER A 14 -7.04 -18.43 4.66
C SER A 14 -6.72 -17.03 5.22
N PRO A 15 -7.72 -16.14 5.41
CA PRO A 15 -7.53 -14.86 6.10
C PRO A 15 -6.86 -14.98 7.46
N ASP A 16 -7.07 -16.12 8.14
CA ASP A 16 -6.57 -16.39 9.49
C ASP A 16 -5.24 -17.17 9.49
N SER A 17 -4.58 -17.29 8.33
CA SER A 17 -3.30 -18.01 8.25
C SER A 17 -2.27 -17.32 9.15
N PRO A 18 -1.52 -18.07 9.96
CA PRO A 18 -0.58 -17.50 10.91
C PRO A 18 0.54 -16.77 10.16
N LEU A 19 0.83 -15.55 10.59
CA LEU A 19 1.95 -14.77 10.09
C LEU A 19 3.21 -15.05 10.92
N GLU A 20 4.38 -14.86 10.30
CA GLU A 20 5.68 -15.03 10.97
C GLU A 20 5.88 -14.04 12.14
N LEU A 21 5.21 -12.89 12.07
CA LEU A 21 5.22 -11.83 13.08
C LEU A 21 3.79 -11.49 13.54
N PRO A 22 3.61 -10.99 14.77
CA PRO A 22 2.32 -10.49 15.23
C PRO A 22 1.80 -9.35 14.33
N GLU A 23 0.50 -9.34 14.04
CA GLU A 23 -0.12 -8.35 13.14
C GLU A 23 0.13 -6.91 13.61
N LEU A 24 0.08 -6.66 14.93
CA LEU A 24 0.35 -5.34 15.49
C LEU A 24 1.79 -4.89 15.21
N GLU A 25 2.76 -5.80 15.36
CA GLU A 25 4.17 -5.50 15.09
C GLU A 25 4.38 -5.18 13.60
N ILE A 26 3.73 -5.94 12.72
CA ILE A 26 3.78 -5.69 11.27
C ILE A 26 3.26 -4.28 10.97
N CYS A 27 2.08 -3.91 11.49
CA CYS A 27 1.51 -2.58 11.29
C CYS A 27 2.43 -1.46 11.78
N GLU A 28 2.96 -1.56 13.00
CA GLU A 28 3.87 -0.55 13.58
C GLU A 28 5.16 -0.35 12.76
N ARG A 29 5.62 -1.39 12.08
CA ARG A 29 6.81 -1.33 11.21
C ARG A 29 6.48 -0.78 9.84
N TYR A 30 5.32 -1.15 9.27
CA TYR A 30 4.82 -0.54 8.04
C TYR A 30 4.60 0.97 8.16
N GLU A 31 4.20 1.47 9.34
CA GLU A 31 4.06 2.91 9.60
C GLU A 31 5.36 3.70 9.47
N LYS A 32 6.53 3.04 9.56
CA LYS A 32 7.85 3.67 9.48
C LYS A 32 8.42 3.71 8.07
N ILE A 33 7.73 3.12 7.10
CA ILE A 33 8.11 3.09 5.69
C ILE A 33 7.08 3.84 4.83
N PHE A 34 7.32 3.91 3.52
CA PHE A 34 6.48 4.65 2.56
C PHE A 34 6.11 3.76 1.38
N THR A 35 5.02 4.09 0.69
CA THR A 35 4.44 3.22 -0.36
C THR A 35 5.40 2.98 -1.52
N ALA A 36 6.26 3.93 -1.86
CA ALA A 36 7.24 3.74 -2.94
C ALA A 36 8.25 2.61 -2.64
N ALA A 37 8.75 2.50 -1.41
CA ALA A 37 9.63 1.39 -1.02
C ALA A 37 8.92 0.03 -1.15
N VAL A 38 7.68 -0.06 -0.67
CA VAL A 38 6.87 -1.29 -0.77
C VAL A 38 6.61 -1.65 -2.24
N ASN A 39 6.26 -0.66 -3.08
CA ASN A 39 6.02 -0.86 -4.50
C ASN A 39 7.28 -1.34 -5.24
N ASP A 40 8.47 -0.84 -4.90
CA ASP A 40 9.72 -1.31 -5.50
C ASP A 40 9.96 -2.79 -5.17
N VAL A 41 9.72 -3.21 -3.93
CA VAL A 41 9.80 -4.64 -3.55
C VAL A 41 8.76 -5.48 -4.29
N LEU A 42 7.53 -5.00 -4.42
CA LEU A 42 6.50 -5.73 -5.16
C LEU A 42 6.86 -5.87 -6.65
N ARG A 43 7.54 -4.87 -7.23
CA ARG A 43 8.08 -4.94 -8.60
C ARG A 43 9.21 -5.96 -8.72
N GLU A 44 10.12 -6.03 -7.75
CA GLU A 44 11.16 -7.07 -7.66
C GLU A 44 10.53 -8.49 -7.67
N ASN A 45 9.36 -8.64 -7.04
CA ASN A 45 8.60 -9.89 -6.98
C ASN A 45 7.63 -10.12 -8.16
N MET A 46 7.70 -9.28 -9.21
CA MET A 46 6.80 -9.31 -10.38
C MET A 46 5.31 -9.05 -10.07
N LEU A 47 4.99 -8.56 -8.87
CA LEU A 47 3.64 -8.20 -8.41
C LEU A 47 3.35 -6.73 -8.69
N THR A 48 3.35 -6.37 -9.97
CA THR A 48 3.15 -4.99 -10.42
C THR A 48 1.76 -4.39 -10.21
N PRO A 49 0.62 -5.13 -10.29
CA PRO A 49 -0.71 -4.54 -10.20
C PRO A 49 -1.28 -4.64 -8.78
N GLN A 50 -0.62 -3.99 -7.83
CA GLN A 50 -1.04 -3.97 -6.42
C GLN A 50 -1.48 -2.58 -5.96
N ILE A 51 -1.25 -1.56 -6.79
CA ILE A 51 -1.63 -0.18 -6.52
C ILE A 51 -3.09 0.00 -6.97
N LEU A 52 -3.94 0.47 -6.06
CA LEU A 52 -5.32 0.81 -6.40
C LEU A 52 -5.37 1.90 -7.48
N PRO A 53 -6.44 1.95 -8.30
CA PRO A 53 -6.50 2.88 -9.43
C PRO A 53 -6.19 4.34 -9.07
N ASN A 54 -5.47 5.00 -9.97
CA ASN A 54 -5.13 6.42 -9.89
C ASN A 54 -6.38 7.28 -9.64
N GLY A 55 -6.20 8.32 -8.83
CA GLY A 55 -7.29 9.20 -8.37
C GLY A 55 -7.84 8.82 -7.00
N THR A 56 -7.33 7.76 -6.38
CA THR A 56 -7.51 7.49 -4.95
C THR A 56 -6.79 8.57 -4.15
N ILE A 57 -7.50 9.64 -3.83
CA ILE A 57 -6.96 10.79 -3.11
C ILE A 57 -7.23 10.65 -1.63
N THR A 58 -6.26 11.02 -0.79
CA THR A 58 -6.53 11.27 0.62
C THR A 58 -7.53 12.40 0.72
N LEU A 59 -8.63 12.21 1.44
CA LEU A 59 -9.47 13.33 1.84
C LEU A 59 -8.68 14.18 2.84
N ARG A 60 -8.07 15.26 2.34
CA ARG A 60 -7.44 16.30 3.15
C ARG A 60 -8.24 17.60 3.15
N ASP A 61 -9.02 17.80 2.08
CA ASP A 61 -9.72 19.05 1.87
C ASP A 61 -11.21 18.87 2.20
N ARG A 62 -11.68 19.73 3.11
CA ARG A 62 -13.11 19.93 3.45
C ARG A 62 -13.91 19.99 2.17
N HIS A 63 -15.13 19.44 2.18
CA HIS A 63 -16.29 19.77 1.33
C HIS A 63 -17.23 18.55 1.18
N ARG A 64 -18.42 18.75 1.80
CA ARG A 64 -19.71 18.02 1.83
C ARG A 64 -19.74 16.65 2.51
N ASP A 65 -20.26 16.61 3.75
CA ASP A 65 -20.30 15.51 4.74
C ASP A 65 -18.94 14.84 5.01
N ALA A 66 -17.95 15.00 4.13
CA ALA A 66 -16.53 14.84 4.39
C ALA A 66 -16.10 15.70 5.57
N ASP A 67 -16.73 16.85 5.83
CA ASP A 67 -16.39 17.71 6.96
C ASP A 67 -16.56 16.97 8.30
N LYS A 68 -17.64 16.17 8.44
CA LYS A 68 -17.86 15.32 9.62
C LYS A 68 -16.87 14.16 9.68
N VAL A 69 -16.53 13.57 8.55
CA VAL A 69 -15.56 12.45 8.49
C VAL A 69 -14.13 12.95 8.79
N LEU A 70 -13.80 14.15 8.31
CA LEU A 70 -12.54 14.83 8.59
C LEU A 70 -12.46 15.29 10.04
N GLU A 71 -13.57 15.74 10.64
CA GLU A 71 -13.67 16.04 12.08
C GLU A 71 -13.39 14.80 12.95
N LEU A 72 -13.71 13.60 12.48
CA LEU A 72 -13.39 12.36 13.19
C LEU A 72 -11.89 12.00 13.12
N GLY A 73 -11.11 12.68 12.27
CA GLY A 73 -9.68 12.41 12.12
C GLY A 73 -9.36 11.06 11.48
N PHE A 74 -10.33 10.41 10.83
CA PHE A 74 -10.10 9.12 10.16
C PHE A 74 -9.42 9.32 8.80
N PRO A 75 -8.34 8.57 8.52
CA PRO A 75 -7.70 8.62 7.21
C PRO A 75 -8.62 7.95 6.18
N LEU A 76 -8.91 8.66 5.09
CA LEU A 76 -9.86 8.21 4.07
C LEU A 76 -9.30 8.45 2.67
N TRP A 77 -9.40 7.40 1.84
CA TRP A 77 -8.97 7.38 0.45
C TRP A 77 -10.16 7.11 -0.46
N VAL A 78 -10.42 7.99 -1.42
CA VAL A 78 -11.57 7.86 -2.33
C VAL A 78 -11.19 8.20 -3.76
N ARG A 79 -11.84 7.53 -4.73
CA ARG A 79 -11.66 7.82 -6.16
C ARG A 79 -12.60 8.92 -6.67
N TYR A 80 -13.84 8.92 -6.18
CA TYR A 80 -14.88 9.87 -6.59
C TYR A 80 -15.69 10.30 -5.39
N ARG A 81 -16.20 11.53 -5.45
CA ARG A 81 -17.19 12.04 -4.50
C ARG A 81 -18.54 12.09 -5.22
N ASN A 82 -19.58 11.50 -4.64
CA ASN A 82 -20.93 11.57 -5.18
C ASN A 82 -21.92 11.99 -4.09
N SER A 83 -22.90 12.82 -4.46
CA SER A 83 -23.99 13.24 -3.56
C SER A 83 -25.19 12.28 -3.61
N ASN A 84 -25.10 11.22 -4.42
CA ASN A 84 -26.22 10.32 -4.65
C ASN A 84 -26.38 9.38 -3.45
N GLY A 85 -27.57 9.36 -2.85
CA GLY A 85 -27.89 8.47 -1.75
C GLY A 85 -27.84 6.98 -2.15
N MET A 86 -27.47 6.13 -1.20
CA MET A 86 -27.36 4.67 -1.38
C MET A 86 -28.72 3.97 -1.54
N LEU A 87 -29.80 4.55 -1.03
CA LEU A 87 -31.12 3.91 -0.96
C LEU A 87 -31.62 3.51 -2.35
N GLY A 88 -31.93 2.22 -2.51
CA GLY A 88 -32.40 1.64 -3.78
C GLY A 88 -31.32 1.41 -4.84
N ARG A 89 -30.04 1.71 -4.57
CA ARG A 89 -28.93 1.56 -5.52
C ARG A 89 -27.88 0.52 -5.10
N ILE A 90 -27.82 0.21 -3.81
CA ILE A 90 -26.83 -0.72 -3.25
C ILE A 90 -27.56 -1.89 -2.58
N ARG A 91 -27.06 -3.10 -2.83
CA ARG A 91 -27.47 -4.33 -2.14
C ARG A 91 -26.20 -5.07 -1.71
N ILE A 92 -26.21 -5.63 -0.50
CA ILE A 92 -25.12 -6.48 -0.02
C ILE A 92 -25.10 -7.77 -0.86
N SER A 93 -24.00 -8.02 -1.55
CA SER A 93 -23.77 -9.21 -2.37
C SER A 93 -22.98 -10.31 -1.65
N GLY A 94 -22.25 -9.95 -0.60
CA GLY A 94 -21.46 -10.88 0.21
C GLY A 94 -20.64 -10.18 1.29
N TRP A 95 -20.02 -10.99 2.15
CA TRP A 95 -19.14 -10.58 3.24
C TRP A 95 -17.89 -11.47 3.23
N GLN A 96 -16.71 -10.91 3.51
CA GLN A 96 -15.43 -11.61 3.46
C GLN A 96 -15.23 -12.43 2.18
N LYS A 97 -15.54 -11.82 1.04
CA LYS A 97 -15.31 -12.40 -0.29
C LYS A 97 -14.24 -11.61 -1.02
N GLN A 98 -13.43 -12.33 -1.79
CA GLN A 98 -12.47 -11.72 -2.70
C GLN A 98 -13.18 -10.69 -3.58
N THR A 99 -12.59 -9.50 -3.64
CA THR A 99 -13.08 -8.39 -4.46
C THR A 99 -11.97 -7.92 -5.38
N ARG A 100 -12.34 -7.34 -6.52
CA ARG A 100 -11.40 -6.75 -7.48
C ARG A 100 -11.72 -5.27 -7.64
N ILE A 101 -10.71 -4.42 -7.50
CA ILE A 101 -10.81 -2.97 -7.75
C ILE A 101 -9.83 -2.63 -8.87
N GLY A 102 -10.36 -2.28 -10.05
CA GLY A 102 -9.54 -2.14 -11.25
C GLY A 102 -8.86 -3.46 -11.58
N ASP A 103 -7.53 -3.50 -11.51
CA ASP A 103 -6.71 -4.68 -11.76
C ASP A 103 -6.15 -5.35 -10.50
N VAL A 104 -6.46 -4.78 -9.33
CA VAL A 104 -5.99 -5.28 -8.04
C VAL A 104 -7.00 -6.24 -7.45
N PHE A 105 -6.55 -7.45 -7.11
CA PHE A 105 -7.32 -8.38 -6.32
C PHE A 105 -7.07 -8.15 -4.84
N ILE A 106 -8.14 -8.18 -4.05
CA ILE A 106 -8.11 -7.97 -2.60
C ILE A 106 -8.81 -9.16 -1.97
N GLN A 107 -8.12 -9.82 -1.05
CA GLN A 107 -8.68 -10.86 -0.23
C GLN A 107 -8.81 -10.45 1.24
N PRO A 108 -9.77 -11.06 1.96
CA PRO A 108 -9.76 -11.05 3.41
C PRO A 108 -8.37 -11.40 3.96
N GLY A 109 -7.85 -10.56 4.86
CA GLY A 109 -6.53 -10.77 5.47
C GLY A 109 -5.34 -10.16 4.73
N ASP A 110 -5.52 -9.67 3.50
CA ASP A 110 -4.49 -8.88 2.81
C ASP A 110 -4.21 -7.58 3.58
N LEU A 111 -2.95 -7.16 3.59
CA LEU A 111 -2.54 -5.90 4.20
C LEU A 111 -2.81 -4.74 3.23
N ILE A 112 -3.61 -3.78 3.68
CA ILE A 112 -3.83 -2.52 2.95
C ILE A 112 -2.92 -1.46 3.54
N PHE A 113 -1.96 -1.01 2.75
CA PHE A 113 -1.01 0.02 3.13
C PHE A 113 -1.24 1.28 2.30
N ALA A 114 -1.33 2.43 2.95
CA ALA A 114 -1.72 3.67 2.28
C ALA A 114 -1.03 4.89 2.87
N ASP A 115 -0.61 5.80 1.99
CA ASP A 115 -0.03 7.09 2.34
C ASP A 115 -0.56 8.20 1.40
N ILE A 116 0.21 9.29 1.25
CA ILE A 116 -0.13 10.41 0.38
C ILE A 116 -0.09 10.02 -1.10
N ASP A 117 0.81 9.12 -1.48
CA ASP A 117 1.09 8.77 -2.87
C ASP A 117 0.06 7.76 -3.40
N GLY A 118 -0.49 6.92 -2.52
CA GLY A 118 -1.61 6.06 -2.89
C GLY A 118 -1.90 4.95 -1.89
N VAL A 119 -2.55 3.90 -2.42
CA VAL A 119 -2.95 2.71 -1.66
C VAL A 119 -2.39 1.48 -2.36
N ILE A 120 -1.71 0.63 -1.61
CA ILE A 120 -1.10 -0.63 -2.04
C ILE A 120 -1.74 -1.78 -1.27
N VAL A 121 -2.03 -2.86 -1.99
CA VAL A 121 -2.53 -4.11 -1.41
C VAL A 121 -1.40 -5.14 -1.43
N VAL A 122 -0.92 -5.50 -0.24
CA VAL A 122 0.13 -6.50 -0.06
C VAL A 122 -0.52 -7.85 0.29
N PRO A 123 -0.29 -8.92 -0.50
CA PRO A 123 -0.82 -10.24 -0.17
C PRO A 123 -0.33 -10.71 1.19
N ARG A 124 -1.22 -11.30 1.99
CA ARG A 124 -0.89 -11.79 3.34
C ARG A 124 0.32 -12.72 3.36
N ALA A 125 0.41 -13.65 2.42
CA ALA A 125 1.46 -14.67 2.32
C ALA A 125 2.89 -14.11 2.23
N ILE A 126 3.06 -12.88 1.72
CA ILE A 126 4.38 -12.28 1.51
C ILE A 126 4.57 -10.98 2.29
N CYS A 127 3.67 -10.64 3.21
CA CYS A 127 3.73 -9.35 3.90
C CYS A 127 5.03 -9.17 4.71
N VAL A 128 5.50 -10.21 5.40
CA VAL A 128 6.73 -10.15 6.21
C VAL A 128 7.98 -10.05 5.34
N PRO A 129 8.18 -10.88 4.30
CA PRO A 129 9.30 -10.69 3.36
C PRO A 129 9.31 -9.31 2.70
N VAL A 130 8.14 -8.80 2.30
CA VAL A 130 8.02 -7.47 1.69
C VAL A 130 8.41 -6.38 2.68
N LEU A 131 7.97 -6.49 3.94
CA LEU A 131 8.32 -5.56 5.00
C LEU A 131 9.83 -5.47 5.22
N LEU A 132 10.50 -6.61 5.41
CA LEU A 132 11.94 -6.67 5.68
C LEU A 132 12.74 -6.01 4.55
N ARG A 133 12.40 -6.33 3.30
CA ARG A 133 13.06 -5.75 2.13
C ARG A 133 12.76 -4.25 1.98
N ALA A 134 11.53 -3.82 2.26
CA ALA A 134 11.15 -2.41 2.16
C ALA A 134 11.85 -1.56 3.24
N GLU A 135 12.08 -2.10 4.44
CA GLU A 135 12.88 -1.46 5.48
C GLU A 135 14.33 -1.22 5.03
N GLU A 136 14.95 -2.18 4.32
CA GLU A 136 16.30 -1.99 3.76
C GLU A 136 16.35 -0.81 2.78
N ILE A 137 15.36 -0.71 1.89
CA ILE A 137 15.24 0.38 0.92
C ILE A 137 15.03 1.72 1.63
N ALA A 138 14.10 1.77 2.59
CA ALA A 138 13.80 3.00 3.35
C ALA A 138 15.00 3.48 4.19
N ASN A 139 15.77 2.56 4.76
CA ASN A 139 17.01 2.88 5.48
C ASN A 139 18.10 3.39 4.52
N GLY A 140 18.24 2.79 3.35
CA GLY A 140 19.15 3.24 2.29
C GLY A 140 18.85 4.67 1.83
N GLU A 141 17.57 4.98 1.58
CA GLU A 141 17.14 6.34 1.25
C GLU A 141 17.38 7.33 2.39
N SER A 142 17.21 6.91 3.64
CA SER A 142 17.45 7.78 4.79
C SER A 142 18.93 8.16 4.91
N GLN A 143 19.84 7.21 4.64
CA GLN A 143 21.28 7.47 4.57
C GLN A 143 21.64 8.39 3.39
N LEU A 144 21.03 8.15 2.22
CA LEU A 144 21.17 8.99 1.03
C LEU A 144 20.77 10.45 1.32
N LYS A 145 19.61 10.66 1.93
CA LYS A 145 19.12 11.98 2.34
C LYS A 145 20.07 12.67 3.32
N LYS A 146 20.73 11.91 4.19
CA LYS A 146 21.76 12.42 5.11
C LYS A 146 22.99 12.93 4.36
N TRP A 147 23.55 12.13 3.44
CA TRP A 147 24.72 12.55 2.64
C TRP A 147 24.44 13.78 1.77
N LEU A 148 23.24 13.88 1.21
CA LEU A 148 22.81 15.07 0.47
C LEU A 148 22.77 16.32 1.36
N LYS A 149 22.26 16.20 2.60
CA LYS A 149 22.26 17.31 3.57
C LYS A 149 23.66 17.70 4.02
N GLU A 150 24.59 16.75 4.06
CA GLU A 150 26.01 16.98 4.37
C GLU A 150 26.80 17.61 3.20
N GLY A 151 26.15 17.85 2.05
CA GLY A 151 26.74 18.55 0.91
C GLY A 151 27.48 17.65 -0.08
N MET A 152 27.30 16.33 0.01
CA MET A 152 27.89 15.39 -0.95
C MET A 152 27.20 15.49 -2.32
N SER A 153 27.98 15.43 -3.39
CA SER A 153 27.45 15.51 -4.75
C SER A 153 26.74 14.21 -5.16
N ALA A 154 25.71 14.32 -6.02
CA ALA A 154 24.95 13.17 -6.50
C ALA A 154 25.84 12.13 -7.24
N THR A 155 26.92 12.56 -7.88
CA THR A 155 27.88 11.70 -8.57
C THR A 155 28.76 10.89 -7.61
N GLU A 156 29.15 11.46 -6.47
CA GLU A 156 29.89 10.73 -5.42
C GLU A 156 29.01 9.72 -4.71
N ILE A 157 27.75 10.11 -4.48
CA ILE A 157 26.72 9.25 -3.92
C ILE A 157 26.45 8.05 -4.84
N ALA A 158 26.28 8.26 -6.14
CA ALA A 158 26.06 7.17 -7.11
C ALA A 158 27.25 6.21 -7.19
N LYS A 159 28.48 6.69 -6.95
CA LYS A 159 29.68 5.83 -6.88
C LYS A 159 29.76 5.01 -5.58
N ARG A 160 29.15 5.50 -4.49
CA ARG A 160 29.15 4.85 -3.17
C ARG A 160 27.94 3.96 -2.93
N GLY A 161 26.79 4.34 -3.47
CA GLY A 161 25.50 3.68 -3.28
C GLY A 161 25.13 2.79 -4.46
N ARG A 162 24.47 1.66 -4.17
CA ARG A 162 23.90 0.72 -5.14
C ARG A 162 22.64 1.26 -5.84
N TYR A 163 22.68 2.49 -6.33
CA TYR A 163 21.67 2.91 -7.30
C TYR A 163 22.28 2.69 -8.68
N PHE A 164 21.96 1.52 -9.25
CA PHE A 164 22.08 0.99 -10.61
C PHE A 164 22.52 -0.49 -10.57
#